data_AF-A0A9W4RFB7-F1
#
_entry.id   AF-A0A9W4RFB7-F1
#
_cell.length_a   1.000
_cell.length_b   1.000
_cell.length_c   1.000
_cell.angle_alpha   90.00
_cell.angle_beta   90.00
_cell.angle_gamma   90.00
#
_symmetry.space_group_name_H-M   'P 1'
#
loop_
_entity.id
_entity.type
_entity.pdbx_description
1 polymer ?
#
loop_
_entity_poly.entity_id
_entity_poly.type
_entity_poly.pdbx_seq_one_letter_code
_entity_poly.pdbx_strand_id
1 'polypeptide(L)'
;MTIHIDFKDKIEAADIADAGRRKNVFRAMAKDFLLAKREGVITDGPGSIARMMEQAYKAGLAGAKLDLSVGPAASSAPARVTEIDLPATSRESLSYLRRHLFDAWAIEDIRHLPEPGRLFVFKRPQLDGLAASLTRDEWLVYWLGDDPRGVSNKAFLPMIRAGLFEYVRGVLRGGWDVVRLTERGYELLRTGDTCSLEGYRPGTTRTAREWAKIAPPEDKLPAAVYMAGVAYKLIKPEPNAEPAPRL
;
A
#
# COMPACT_ATOMS: atom_id res chain seq x y z
N MET A 1 -46.18 -3.84 -8.47
CA MET A 1 -46.02 -2.86 -7.38
C MET A 1 -44.52 -2.75 -7.13
N THR A 2 -43.88 -1.74 -7.70
CA THR A 2 -42.42 -1.58 -7.68
C THR A 2 -42.06 -0.83 -6.42
N ILE A 3 -41.42 -1.49 -5.46
CA ILE A 3 -40.99 -0.87 -4.20
C ILE A 3 -39.73 -0.06 -4.53
N HIS A 4 -39.88 1.26 -4.66
CA HIS A 4 -38.76 2.19 -4.60
C HIS A 4 -38.36 2.31 -3.13
N ILE A 5 -37.22 1.73 -2.77
CA ILE A 5 -36.59 2.01 -1.48
C ILE A 5 -35.72 3.25 -1.68
N ASP A 6 -36.08 4.33 -0.99
CA ASP A 6 -35.18 5.46 -0.73
C ASP A 6 -34.01 4.89 0.08
N PHE A 7 -32.83 4.77 -0.56
CA PHE A 7 -31.60 4.63 0.20
C PHE A 7 -31.40 5.97 0.95
N LYS A 8 -30.31 6.16 1.70
CA LYS A 8 -29.89 7.54 2.02
C LYS A 8 -29.50 8.20 0.68
N ASP A 9 -30.49 8.59 -0.12
CA ASP A 9 -30.41 8.97 -1.54
C ASP A 9 -29.70 10.31 -1.73
N LYS A 10 -29.32 10.94 -0.62
CA LYS A 10 -28.64 12.22 -0.56
C LYS A 10 -27.45 12.07 0.35
N ILE A 11 -26.28 11.93 -0.27
CA ILE A 11 -25.04 12.27 0.41
C ILE A 11 -25.01 13.79 0.42
N GLU A 12 -24.95 14.39 1.61
CA GLU A 12 -24.90 15.86 1.70
C GLU A 12 -23.46 16.36 1.62
N ALA A 13 -23.27 17.62 1.21
CA ALA A 13 -21.95 18.23 1.16
C ALA A 13 -21.24 18.18 2.53
N ALA A 14 -22.00 18.37 3.62
CA ALA A 14 -21.49 18.30 4.99
C ALA A 14 -21.04 16.88 5.42
N ASP A 15 -21.61 15.84 4.82
CA ASP A 15 -21.24 14.44 5.05
C ASP A 15 -19.88 14.10 4.43
N ILE A 16 -19.49 14.80 3.36
CA ILE A 16 -18.23 14.58 2.62
C ILE A 16 -17.12 15.52 3.07
N ALA A 17 -17.44 16.74 3.53
CA ALA A 17 -16.43 17.75 3.89
C ALA A 17 -15.36 17.22 4.86
N ASP A 18 -15.76 16.48 5.90
CA ASP A 18 -14.84 15.84 6.86
C ASP A 18 -14.44 14.42 6.43
N ALA A 19 -13.14 14.10 6.52
CA ALA A 19 -12.61 12.79 6.11
C ALA A 19 -13.12 11.61 6.97
N GLY A 20 -13.32 11.83 8.27
CA GLY A 20 -13.84 10.80 9.18
C GLY A 20 -15.31 10.50 8.93
N ARG A 21 -16.13 11.56 8.76
CA ARG A 21 -17.55 11.45 8.41
C ARG A 21 -17.74 10.79 7.05
N ARG A 22 -16.95 11.19 6.06
CA ARG A 22 -16.96 10.61 4.72
C ARG A 22 -16.76 9.10 4.75
N LYS A 23 -15.72 8.62 5.47
CA LYS A 23 -15.45 7.18 5.64
C LYS A 23 -16.64 6.45 6.28
N ASN A 24 -17.26 7.04 7.30
CA ASN A 24 -18.39 6.43 8.00
C ASN A 24 -19.64 6.35 7.13
N VAL A 25 -19.92 7.40 6.34
CA VAL A 25 -21.06 7.44 5.41
C VAL A 25 -20.90 6.39 4.33
N PHE A 26 -19.75 6.31 3.67
CA PHE A 26 -19.51 5.26 2.66
C PHE A 26 -19.56 3.85 3.24
N ARG A 27 -19.07 3.65 4.47
CA ARG A 27 -19.13 2.35 5.15
C ARG A 27 -20.57 1.94 5.47
N ALA A 28 -21.39 2.87 5.93
CA ALA A 28 -22.82 2.63 6.17
C ALA A 28 -23.54 2.28 4.86
N MET A 29 -23.33 3.07 3.81
CA MET A 29 -23.94 2.82 2.49
C MET A 29 -23.51 1.49 1.88
N ALA A 30 -22.23 1.10 2.04
CA ALA A 30 -21.76 -0.21 1.59
C ALA A 30 -22.41 -1.36 2.35
N LYS A 31 -22.61 -1.21 3.67
CA LYS A 31 -23.30 -2.20 4.50
C LYS A 31 -24.77 -2.33 4.08
N ASP A 32 -25.45 -1.20 3.86
CA ASP A 32 -26.85 -1.16 3.45
C ASP A 32 -27.04 -1.76 2.05
N PHE A 33 -26.11 -1.48 1.13
CA PHE A 33 -26.09 -2.10 -0.20
C PHE A 33 -25.96 -3.63 -0.14
N LEU A 34 -25.06 -4.14 0.70
CA LEU A 34 -24.86 -5.59 0.86
C LEU A 34 -26.09 -6.27 1.46
N LEU A 35 -26.76 -5.62 2.42
CA LEU A 35 -28.02 -6.11 3.00
C LEU A 35 -29.13 -6.14 1.96
N ALA A 36 -29.36 -5.03 1.24
CA ALA A 36 -30.39 -4.95 0.21
C ALA A 36 -30.13 -5.89 -0.98
N LYS A 37 -28.86 -6.14 -1.34
CA LYS A 37 -28.49 -7.15 -2.33
C LYS A 37 -28.80 -8.57 -1.84
N ARG A 38 -28.51 -8.88 -0.57
CA ARG A 38 -28.79 -10.18 0.04
C ARG A 38 -30.30 -10.46 0.13
N GLU A 39 -31.09 -9.42 0.37
CA GLU A 39 -32.55 -9.49 0.45
C GLU A 39 -33.23 -9.54 -0.94
N GLY A 40 -32.46 -9.50 -2.03
CA GLY A 40 -32.98 -9.55 -3.39
C GLY A 40 -33.69 -8.28 -3.84
N VAL A 41 -33.57 -7.19 -3.08
CA VAL A 41 -34.19 -5.89 -3.37
C VAL A 41 -33.48 -5.20 -4.55
N ILE A 42 -32.17 -5.38 -4.67
CA ILE A 42 -31.37 -4.78 -5.74
C ILE A 42 -31.35 -5.73 -6.95
N THR A 43 -32.13 -5.39 -7.96
CA THR A 43 -32.18 -6.11 -9.25
C THR A 43 -31.04 -5.74 -10.19
N ASP A 44 -30.56 -4.50 -10.12
CA ASP A 44 -29.40 -3.99 -10.87
C ASP A 44 -28.29 -3.52 -9.91
N GLY A 45 -27.38 -4.43 -9.60
CA GLY A 45 -26.21 -4.17 -8.75
C GLY A 45 -25.29 -3.09 -9.33
N PRO A 46 -24.78 -3.25 -10.57
CA PRO A 46 -23.93 -2.25 -11.21
C PRO A 46 -24.55 -0.86 -11.29
N GLY A 47 -25.81 -0.72 -11.72
CA GLY A 47 -26.46 0.60 -11.84
C GLY A 47 -26.75 1.26 -10.49
N SER A 48 -26.93 0.48 -9.43
CA SER A 48 -27.07 1.01 -8.06
C SER A 48 -25.75 1.54 -7.51
N ILE A 49 -24.63 0.86 -7.81
CA ILE A 49 -23.28 1.35 -7.47
C ILE A 49 -22.98 2.64 -8.26
N ALA A 50 -23.31 2.69 -9.55
CA ALA A 50 -23.09 3.88 -10.38
C ALA A 50 -23.85 5.11 -9.83
N ARG A 51 -25.12 4.94 -9.43
CA ARG A 51 -25.91 6.01 -8.80
C ARG A 51 -25.30 6.48 -7.47
N MET A 52 -24.81 5.55 -6.64
CA MET A 52 -24.13 5.89 -5.38
C MET A 52 -22.87 6.73 -5.61
N MET A 53 -22.06 6.36 -6.61
CA MET A 53 -20.86 7.11 -6.99
C MET A 53 -21.22 8.49 -7.56
N GLU A 54 -22.27 8.58 -8.36
CA GLU A 54 -22.74 9.84 -8.93
C GLU A 54 -23.23 10.82 -7.84
N GLN A 55 -23.96 10.32 -6.83
CA GLN A 55 -24.39 11.14 -5.69
C GLN A 55 -23.20 11.62 -4.86
N ALA A 56 -22.21 10.75 -4.62
CA ALA A 56 -21.01 11.13 -3.90
C ALA A 56 -20.21 12.20 -4.65
N TYR A 57 -20.12 12.08 -5.98
CA TYR A 57 -19.49 13.07 -6.83
C TYR A 57 -20.23 14.42 -6.78
N LYS A 58 -21.56 14.42 -6.91
CA LYS A 58 -22.40 15.63 -6.80
C LYS A 58 -22.25 16.33 -5.45
N ALA A 59 -22.22 15.56 -4.37
CA ALA A 59 -22.03 16.07 -3.02
C ALA A 59 -20.62 16.65 -2.81
N GLY A 60 -19.59 16.01 -3.38
CA GLY A 60 -18.22 16.54 -3.39
C GLY A 60 -18.10 17.85 -4.15
N LEU A 61 -18.75 17.97 -5.32
CA LEU A 61 -18.81 19.23 -6.08
C LEU A 61 -19.55 20.34 -5.31
N ALA A 62 -20.65 20.01 -4.63
CA ALA A 62 -21.39 20.97 -3.83
C ALA A 62 -20.57 21.46 -2.62
N GLY A 63 -19.83 20.56 -1.95
CA GLY A 63 -18.89 20.91 -0.88
C GLY A 63 -17.76 21.81 -1.37
N ALA A 64 -17.15 21.49 -2.50
CA ALA A 64 -16.09 22.32 -3.09
C ALA A 64 -16.58 23.73 -3.49
N LYS A 65 -17.84 23.87 -3.92
CA LYS A 65 -18.45 25.17 -4.20
C LYS A 65 -18.71 25.99 -2.93
N LEU A 66 -19.01 25.35 -1.80
CA LEU A 66 -19.19 26.01 -0.51
C LEU A 66 -17.85 26.52 0.06
N ASP A 67 -16.76 25.77 -0.11
CA ASP A 67 -15.41 26.14 0.33
C ASP A 67 -14.81 27.33 -0.44
N LEU A 68 -15.28 27.62 -1.67
CA LEU A 68 -14.85 28.81 -2.43
C LEU A 68 -15.31 30.15 -1.82
N SER A 69 -16.15 30.12 -0.78
CA SER A 69 -16.76 31.31 -0.17
C SER A 69 -16.08 31.78 1.12
N VAL A 70 -15.14 31.01 1.68
CA VAL A 70 -14.57 31.30 3.01
C VAL A 70 -13.05 31.16 3.00
N GLY A 71 -12.38 32.31 2.90
CA GLY A 71 -11.03 32.49 3.47
C GLY A 71 -9.84 32.33 2.52
N PRO A 72 -8.69 32.94 2.89
CA PRO A 72 -7.50 33.02 2.04
C PRO A 72 -6.97 31.62 1.78
N ALA A 73 -6.64 31.36 0.52
CA ALA A 73 -6.08 30.12 -0.02
C ALA A 73 -5.41 29.25 1.05
N ALA A 74 -6.18 28.28 1.57
CA ALA A 74 -5.61 27.18 2.32
C ALA A 74 -4.49 26.63 1.45
N SER A 75 -3.26 26.62 1.96
CA SER A 75 -2.12 26.03 1.28
C SER A 75 -2.56 24.65 0.81
N SER A 76 -2.70 24.48 -0.51
CA SER A 76 -3.13 23.24 -1.14
C SER A 76 -2.39 22.09 -0.46
N ALA A 77 -3.11 21.29 0.33
CA ALA A 77 -2.50 20.13 0.97
C ALA A 77 -1.94 19.26 -0.17
N PRO A 78 -0.67 18.81 -0.09
CA PRO A 78 -0.04 18.11 -1.18
C PRO A 78 -0.90 16.92 -1.60
N ALA A 79 -1.11 16.77 -2.91
CA ALA A 79 -1.95 15.71 -3.48
C ALA A 79 -1.56 14.36 -2.88
N ARG A 80 -2.57 13.63 -2.37
CA ARG A 80 -2.39 12.30 -1.78
C ARG A 80 -2.49 11.25 -2.89
N VAL A 81 -1.62 10.25 -2.81
CA VAL A 81 -1.60 9.06 -3.64
C VAL A 81 -2.16 7.91 -2.81
N THR A 82 -3.11 7.19 -3.37
CA THR A 82 -3.76 6.03 -2.77
C THR A 82 -3.44 4.78 -3.58
N GLU A 83 -3.93 3.62 -3.14
CA GLU A 83 -3.74 2.38 -3.90
C GLU A 83 -4.40 2.43 -5.28
N ILE A 84 -5.49 3.20 -5.47
CA ILE A 84 -6.22 3.26 -6.75
C ILE A 84 -5.39 3.89 -7.87
N ASP A 85 -4.41 4.70 -7.50
CA ASP A 85 -3.51 5.40 -8.42
C ASP A 85 -2.45 4.45 -9.02
N LEU A 86 -2.37 3.21 -8.53
CA LEU A 86 -1.51 2.17 -9.08
C LEU A 86 -2.26 1.26 -10.07
N PRO A 87 -1.55 0.67 -11.05
CA PRO A 87 -2.14 -0.33 -11.94
C PRO A 87 -2.79 -1.49 -11.17
N ALA A 88 -3.87 -2.06 -11.71
CA ALA A 88 -4.61 -3.16 -11.09
C ALA A 88 -3.72 -4.33 -10.63
N THR A 89 -2.74 -4.71 -11.45
CA THR A 89 -1.76 -5.77 -11.13
C THR A 89 -0.89 -5.44 -9.92
N SER A 90 -0.56 -4.16 -9.72
CA SER A 90 0.22 -3.69 -8.57
C SER A 90 -0.64 -3.66 -7.30
N ARG A 91 -1.92 -3.28 -7.42
CA ARG A 91 -2.86 -3.25 -6.29
C ARG A 91 -3.05 -4.63 -5.64
N GLU A 92 -3.22 -5.68 -6.44
CA GLU A 92 -3.28 -7.06 -5.91
C GLU A 92 -2.00 -7.44 -5.16
N SER A 93 -0.85 -6.96 -5.63
CA SER A 93 0.45 -7.24 -5.01
C SER A 93 0.68 -6.45 -3.72
N LEU A 94 0.05 -5.28 -3.54
CA LEU A 94 0.13 -4.52 -2.29
C LEU A 94 -0.43 -5.32 -1.10
N SER A 95 -1.46 -6.13 -1.30
CA SER A 95 -1.98 -7.01 -0.24
C SER A 95 -0.96 -8.05 0.19
N TYR A 96 -0.20 -8.62 -0.75
CA TYR A 96 0.90 -9.54 -0.42
C TYR A 96 2.06 -8.83 0.29
N LEU A 97 2.35 -7.59 -0.11
CA LEU A 97 3.38 -6.77 0.54
C LEU A 97 2.96 -6.34 1.94
N ARG A 98 1.68 -6.02 2.16
CA ARG A 98 1.14 -5.74 3.49
C ARG A 98 1.23 -6.96 4.39
N ARG A 99 0.90 -8.15 3.87
CA ARG A 99 1.05 -9.41 4.60
C ARG A 99 2.51 -9.70 4.93
N HIS A 100 3.42 -9.49 3.98
CA HIS A 100 4.86 -9.62 4.21
C HIS A 100 5.34 -8.69 5.34
N LEU A 101 4.97 -7.41 5.24
CA LEU A 101 5.45 -6.36 6.14
C LEU A 101 4.85 -6.49 7.54
N PHE A 102 3.52 -6.54 7.64
CA PHE A 102 2.77 -6.40 8.90
C PHE A 102 2.11 -7.69 9.39
N ASP A 103 2.23 -8.79 8.65
CA ASP A 103 1.42 -10.00 8.86
C ASP A 103 -0.10 -9.74 8.80
N ALA A 104 -0.53 -8.74 8.02
CA ALA A 104 -1.92 -8.32 7.91
C ALA A 104 -2.37 -8.22 6.45
N TRP A 105 -3.61 -8.62 6.17
CA TRP A 105 -4.22 -8.49 4.83
C TRP A 105 -4.85 -7.11 4.62
N ALA A 106 -5.48 -6.57 5.67
CA ALA A 106 -6.12 -5.27 5.67
C ALA A 106 -5.40 -4.28 6.57
N ILE A 107 -5.61 -2.98 6.34
CA ILE A 107 -5.02 -1.89 7.14
C ILE A 107 -5.51 -1.94 8.57
N GLU A 108 -6.78 -2.29 8.76
CA GLU A 108 -7.44 -2.41 10.06
C GLU A 108 -6.82 -3.49 10.96
N ASP A 109 -6.17 -4.49 10.38
CA ASP A 109 -5.57 -5.61 11.10
C ASP A 109 -4.13 -5.32 11.57
N ILE A 110 -3.55 -4.19 11.17
CA ILE A 110 -2.16 -3.85 11.51
C ILE A 110 -2.07 -3.36 12.96
N ARG A 111 -1.53 -4.20 13.83
CA ARG A 111 -1.40 -3.95 15.28
C ARG A 111 -0.01 -3.57 15.76
N HIS A 112 1.03 -3.92 14.98
CA HIS A 112 2.42 -3.83 15.42
C HIS A 112 3.30 -3.19 14.34
N LEU A 113 4.46 -2.69 14.78
CA LEU A 113 5.52 -2.29 13.85
C LEU A 113 6.13 -3.54 13.20
N PRO A 114 6.49 -3.47 11.92
CA PRO A 114 7.13 -4.59 11.24
C PRO A 114 8.57 -4.75 11.72
N GLU A 115 9.09 -5.97 11.60
CA GLU A 115 10.52 -6.23 11.81
C GLU A 115 11.35 -5.53 10.72
N PRO A 116 12.51 -4.91 11.05
CA PRO A 116 13.32 -4.19 10.06
C PRO A 116 13.71 -4.99 8.82
N GLY A 117 13.91 -6.31 8.96
CA GLY A 117 14.23 -7.20 7.83
C GLY A 117 13.13 -7.29 6.77
N ARG A 118 11.86 -7.04 7.13
CA ARG A 118 10.70 -7.08 6.23
C ARG A 118 10.51 -5.81 5.41
N LEU A 119 11.42 -4.85 5.55
CA LEU A 119 11.47 -3.67 4.69
C LEU A 119 12.09 -3.97 3.32
N PHE A 120 12.66 -5.16 3.14
CA PHE A 120 13.42 -5.54 1.95
C PHE A 120 12.70 -6.58 1.10
N VAL A 121 12.72 -6.36 -0.21
CA VAL A 121 12.20 -7.32 -1.19
C VAL A 121 13.34 -7.69 -2.14
N PHE A 122 13.48 -8.98 -2.42
CA PHE A 122 14.60 -9.54 -3.17
C PHE A 122 14.10 -10.10 -4.49
N LYS A 123 14.74 -9.74 -5.60
CA LYS A 123 14.47 -10.33 -6.91
C LYS A 123 15.49 -11.43 -7.18
N ARG A 124 15.00 -12.61 -7.56
CA ARG A 124 15.89 -13.71 -7.96
C ARG A 124 16.77 -13.31 -9.15
N PRO A 125 18.05 -13.71 -9.18
CA PRO A 125 18.88 -13.57 -10.37
C PRO A 125 18.26 -14.36 -11.52
N GLN A 126 18.35 -13.81 -12.73
CA GLN A 126 18.11 -14.61 -13.93
C GLN A 126 19.27 -15.59 -14.06
N LEU A 127 18.95 -16.88 -14.16
CA LEU A 127 19.96 -17.91 -14.41
C LEU A 127 20.19 -18.01 -15.91
N ASP A 128 21.40 -17.75 -16.35
CA ASP A 128 21.80 -17.86 -17.75
C ASP A 128 21.58 -19.30 -18.26
N GLY A 129 20.94 -19.43 -19.44
CA GLY A 129 20.75 -20.71 -20.12
C GLY A 129 19.51 -21.52 -19.70
N LEU A 130 18.73 -21.08 -18.71
CA LEU A 130 17.44 -21.69 -18.37
C LEU A 130 16.28 -20.99 -19.06
N ALA A 131 15.25 -21.76 -19.45
CA ALA A 131 14.05 -21.21 -20.08
C ALA A 131 13.39 -20.15 -19.17
N ALA A 132 12.88 -19.06 -19.75
CA ALA A 132 12.20 -17.97 -19.03
C ALA A 132 11.01 -18.45 -18.15
N SER A 133 10.45 -19.63 -18.43
CA SER A 133 9.44 -20.28 -17.61
C SER A 133 9.96 -20.79 -16.25
N LEU A 134 11.28 -21.06 -16.16
CA LEU A 134 12.00 -21.53 -14.95
C LEU A 134 12.71 -20.37 -14.23
N THR A 135 13.05 -19.29 -14.94
CA THR A 135 13.69 -18.08 -14.42
C THR A 135 12.69 -16.92 -14.33
N ARG A 136 11.59 -17.13 -13.61
CA ARG A 136 10.60 -16.08 -13.46
C ARG A 136 11.22 -14.87 -12.76
N ASP A 137 11.04 -13.70 -13.38
CA ASP A 137 11.29 -12.37 -12.82
C ASP A 137 10.34 -12.11 -11.63
N GLU A 138 10.65 -12.75 -10.51
CA GLU A 138 9.84 -12.75 -9.30
C GLU A 138 10.56 -12.02 -8.17
N TRP A 139 9.91 -10.97 -7.69
CA TRP A 139 10.20 -10.29 -6.44
C TRP A 139 9.63 -11.12 -5.31
N LEU A 140 10.48 -11.57 -4.39
CA LEU A 140 10.12 -12.50 -3.34
C LEU A 140 9.57 -11.75 -2.13
N VAL A 141 8.32 -12.08 -1.79
CA VAL A 141 7.69 -11.65 -0.54
C VAL A 141 7.54 -12.85 0.38
N TYR A 142 7.92 -12.67 1.64
CA TYR A 142 7.98 -13.73 2.65
C TYR A 142 6.83 -13.61 3.63
N TRP A 143 6.17 -14.73 3.94
CA TRP A 143 5.24 -14.80 5.07
C TRP A 143 5.87 -15.67 6.17
N LEU A 144 5.47 -15.42 7.42
CA LEU A 144 6.03 -16.16 8.53
C LEU A 144 5.52 -17.61 8.51
N GLY A 145 6.42 -18.55 8.22
CA GLY A 145 6.11 -19.98 8.15
C GLY A 145 5.75 -20.53 6.77
N ASP A 146 5.67 -19.70 5.72
CA ASP A 146 5.31 -20.13 4.36
C ASP A 146 6.46 -19.94 3.35
N ASP A 147 6.38 -20.67 2.23
CA ASP A 147 7.29 -20.48 1.09
C ASP A 147 7.14 -19.08 0.48
N PRO A 148 8.24 -18.47 -0.01
CA PRO A 148 8.20 -17.14 -0.58
C PRO A 148 7.32 -17.09 -1.83
N ARG A 149 6.42 -16.11 -1.86
CA ARG A 149 5.57 -15.87 -3.03
C ARG A 149 6.26 -14.90 -3.98
N GLY A 150 6.25 -15.23 -5.27
CA GLY A 150 6.78 -14.36 -6.31
C GLY A 150 5.77 -13.30 -6.75
N VAL A 151 6.22 -12.04 -6.80
CA VAL A 151 5.51 -10.92 -7.43
C VAL A 151 6.19 -10.59 -8.75
N SER A 152 5.44 -10.61 -9.85
CA SER A 152 6.02 -10.34 -11.18
C SER A 152 6.59 -8.93 -11.31
N ASN A 153 7.61 -8.76 -12.17
CA ASN A 153 8.09 -7.43 -12.59
C ASN A 153 6.97 -6.49 -13.05
N LYS A 154 5.98 -7.00 -13.81
CA LYS A 154 4.85 -6.19 -14.30
C LYS A 154 4.05 -5.57 -13.16
N ALA A 155 3.89 -6.30 -12.06
CA ALA A 155 3.21 -5.81 -10.87
C ALA A 155 4.12 -4.93 -10.00
N PHE A 156 5.40 -5.27 -9.88
CA PHE A 156 6.30 -4.64 -8.92
C PHE A 156 6.97 -3.34 -9.41
N LEU A 157 7.44 -3.31 -10.66
CA LEU A 157 8.15 -2.15 -11.21
C LEU A 157 7.34 -0.84 -11.17
N PRO A 158 6.00 -0.82 -11.39
CA PRO A 158 5.21 0.39 -11.19
C PRO A 158 5.30 0.97 -9.77
N MET A 159 5.44 0.13 -8.75
CA MET A 159 5.57 0.58 -7.35
C MET A 159 6.93 1.24 -7.10
N ILE A 160 8.00 0.74 -7.73
CA ILE A 160 9.31 1.39 -7.72
C ILE A 160 9.23 2.75 -8.43
N ARG A 161 8.61 2.83 -9.61
CA ARG A 161 8.43 4.09 -10.36
C ARG A 161 7.61 5.13 -9.58
N ALA A 162 6.63 4.67 -8.80
CA ALA A 162 5.84 5.53 -7.92
C ALA A 162 6.63 6.02 -6.68
N GLY A 163 7.86 5.53 -6.48
CA GLY A 163 8.73 5.88 -5.35
C GLY A 163 8.32 5.22 -4.03
N LEU A 164 7.61 4.08 -4.10
CA LEU A 164 7.23 3.30 -2.91
C LEU A 164 8.35 2.35 -2.47
N PHE A 165 9.25 2.02 -3.40
CA PHE A 165 10.44 1.21 -3.19
C PHE A 165 11.61 1.86 -3.90
N GLU A 166 12.82 1.64 -3.38
CA GLU A 166 14.07 2.12 -3.96
C GLU A 166 15.11 1.00 -4.03
N TYR A 167 15.95 1.02 -5.05
CA TYR A 167 16.99 0.01 -5.23
C TYR A 167 18.12 0.20 -4.22
N VAL A 168 18.52 -0.89 -3.57
CA VAL A 168 19.74 -0.95 -2.76
C VAL A 168 20.82 -1.63 -3.61
N ARG A 169 21.79 -0.85 -4.07
CA ARG A 169 22.83 -1.32 -5.01
C ARG A 169 24.06 -1.83 -4.26
N GLY A 170 24.71 -2.85 -4.82
CA GLY A 170 26.06 -3.26 -4.42
C GLY A 170 26.17 -4.02 -3.09
N VAL A 171 25.06 -4.46 -2.49
CA VAL A 171 25.09 -5.17 -1.20
C VAL A 171 25.19 -6.69 -1.39
N LEU A 172 24.45 -7.26 -2.35
CA LEU A 172 24.46 -8.70 -2.60
C LEU A 172 25.31 -9.06 -3.82
N ARG A 173 26.05 -10.16 -3.69
CA ARG A 173 26.76 -10.80 -4.82
C ARG A 173 25.84 -11.81 -5.50
N GLY A 174 26.11 -12.14 -6.76
CA GLY A 174 25.41 -13.21 -7.49
C GLY A 174 24.11 -12.79 -8.19
N GLY A 175 23.98 -11.53 -8.59
CA GLY A 175 22.91 -11.06 -9.48
C GLY A 175 21.54 -10.84 -8.83
N TRP A 176 21.46 -10.84 -7.49
CA TRP A 176 20.25 -10.47 -6.77
C TRP A 176 20.02 -8.96 -6.83
N ASP A 177 18.82 -8.55 -7.24
CA ASP A 177 18.38 -7.17 -7.02
C ASP A 177 17.67 -7.07 -5.67
N VAL A 178 17.93 -5.99 -4.94
CA VAL A 178 17.28 -5.70 -3.67
C VAL A 178 16.63 -4.35 -3.75
N VAL A 179 15.41 -4.25 -3.23
CA VAL A 179 14.76 -2.97 -2.96
C VAL A 179 14.44 -2.82 -1.48
N ARG A 180 14.49 -1.59 -1.01
CA ARG A 180 13.99 -1.17 0.30
C ARG A 180 12.67 -0.45 0.11
N LEU A 181 11.70 -0.70 0.99
CA LEU A 181 10.50 0.12 1.11
C LEU A 181 10.89 1.57 1.44
N THR A 182 10.22 2.56 0.87
CA THR A 182 10.44 3.97 1.26
C THR A 182 9.51 4.38 2.40
N GLU A 183 9.77 5.53 3.04
CA GLU A 183 8.87 6.12 4.03
C GLU A 183 7.43 6.26 3.48
N ARG A 184 7.30 6.64 2.19
CA ARG A 184 6.02 6.74 1.49
C ARG A 184 5.38 5.38 1.23
N GLY A 185 6.18 4.40 0.80
CA GLY A 185 5.72 3.01 0.63
C GLY A 185 5.16 2.46 1.94
N TYR A 186 5.86 2.74 3.04
CA TYR A 186 5.41 2.41 4.39
C TYR A 186 4.09 3.09 4.74
N GLU A 187 3.98 4.41 4.57
CA GLU A 187 2.74 5.15 4.84
C GLU A 187 1.55 4.61 4.04
N LEU A 188 1.75 4.31 2.75
CA LEU A 188 0.71 3.76 1.88
C LEU A 188 0.23 2.40 2.39
N LEU A 189 1.16 1.47 2.68
CA LEU A 189 0.80 0.13 3.17
C LEU A 189 0.16 0.18 4.57
N ARG A 190 0.57 1.14 5.40
CA ARG A 190 0.12 1.32 6.79
C ARG A 190 -1.22 2.04 6.90
N THR A 191 -1.52 2.98 6.01
CA THR A 191 -2.66 3.90 6.16
C THR A 191 -3.61 3.96 4.96
N GLY A 192 -3.20 3.42 3.81
CA GLY A 192 -3.98 3.38 2.56
C GLY A 192 -3.74 4.58 1.63
N ASP A 193 -3.00 5.58 2.08
CA ASP A 193 -2.60 6.73 1.26
C ASP A 193 -1.25 7.33 1.72
N THR A 194 -0.57 8.01 0.82
CA THR A 194 0.69 8.71 1.08
C THR A 194 0.75 10.02 0.30
N CYS A 195 1.74 10.89 0.53
CA CYS A 195 1.92 12.08 -0.29
C CYS A 195 2.38 11.72 -1.73
N SER A 196 2.13 12.61 -2.69
CA SER A 196 2.70 12.51 -4.03
C SER A 196 4.23 12.53 -4.02
N LEU A 197 4.85 12.02 -5.08
CA LEU A 197 6.31 12.01 -5.22
C LEU A 197 6.88 13.43 -5.30
N GLU A 198 6.21 14.31 -6.06
CA GLU A 198 6.61 15.71 -6.25
C GLU A 198 6.52 16.55 -4.97
N GLY A 199 5.57 16.22 -4.10
CA GLY A 199 5.37 16.91 -2.82
C GLY A 199 6.14 16.31 -1.64
N TYR A 200 6.91 15.24 -1.85
CA TYR A 200 7.55 14.50 -0.77
C TYR A 200 8.84 15.16 -0.29
N ARG A 201 9.01 15.19 1.04
CA ARG A 201 10.31 15.40 1.69
C ARG A 201 10.48 14.36 2.80
N PRO A 202 11.70 13.88 3.08
CA PRO A 202 11.92 12.97 4.20
C PRO A 202 11.33 13.50 5.51
N GLY A 203 10.62 12.65 6.24
CA GLY A 203 9.98 13.00 7.50
C GLY A 203 8.62 13.71 7.41
N THR A 204 8.08 13.95 6.21
CA THR A 204 6.77 14.63 6.07
C THR A 204 5.57 13.68 6.05
N THR A 205 5.77 12.36 6.03
CA THR A 205 4.65 11.41 6.09
C THR A 205 4.04 11.37 7.49
N ARG A 206 2.77 10.97 7.61
CA ARG A 206 2.12 10.82 8.94
C ARG A 206 2.78 9.74 9.78
N THR A 207 3.45 8.79 9.14
CA THR A 207 4.11 7.66 9.75
C THR A 207 5.62 7.86 9.93
N ALA A 208 6.16 9.06 9.69
CA ALA A 208 7.59 9.36 9.77
C ALA A 208 8.24 8.91 11.09
N ARG A 209 7.55 9.09 12.22
CA ARG A 209 8.04 8.65 13.55
C ARG A 209 8.08 7.13 13.70
N GLU A 210 7.14 6.41 13.08
CA GLU A 210 7.14 4.95 13.05
C GLU A 210 8.27 4.46 12.13
N TRP A 211 8.37 5.07 10.95
CA TRP A 211 9.42 4.80 9.97
C TRP A 211 10.83 4.94 10.56
N ALA A 212 11.11 6.04 11.26
CA ALA A 212 12.40 6.30 11.89
C ALA A 212 12.81 5.26 12.94
N LYS A 213 11.86 4.48 13.49
CA LYS A 213 12.16 3.40 14.45
C LYS A 213 12.55 2.09 13.79
N ILE A 214 12.11 1.85 12.56
CA ILE A 214 12.24 0.57 11.87
C ILE A 214 13.22 0.63 10.70
N ALA A 215 13.37 1.80 10.07
CA ALA A 215 14.25 1.98 8.93
C ALA A 215 15.70 2.01 9.38
N PRO A 216 16.58 1.15 8.81
CA PRO A 216 17.99 1.20 9.13
C PRO A 216 18.60 2.52 8.61
N PRO A 217 19.49 3.15 9.41
CA PRO A 217 20.33 4.25 8.93
C PRO A 217 21.10 3.89 7.66
N GLU A 218 21.42 4.87 6.82
CA GLU A 218 22.10 4.64 5.53
C GLU A 218 23.45 3.91 5.67
N ASP A 219 24.22 4.21 6.72
CA ASP A 219 25.49 3.55 7.02
C ASP A 219 25.31 2.07 7.43
N LYS A 220 24.13 1.70 7.96
CA LYS A 220 23.79 0.34 8.38
C LYS A 220 22.96 -0.42 7.35
N LEU A 221 22.57 0.24 6.25
CA LEU A 221 21.73 -0.34 5.20
C LEU A 221 22.33 -1.63 4.60
N PRO A 222 23.63 -1.72 4.27
CA PRO A 222 24.20 -2.95 3.74
C PRO A 222 24.11 -4.13 4.72
N ALA A 223 24.39 -3.88 6.00
CA ALA A 223 24.30 -4.90 7.04
C ALA A 223 22.85 -5.37 7.24
N ALA A 224 21.89 -4.46 7.24
CA ALA A 224 20.47 -4.78 7.37
C ALA A 224 19.97 -5.66 6.21
N VAL A 225 20.36 -5.33 4.97
CA VAL A 225 20.03 -6.13 3.78
C VAL A 225 20.66 -7.52 3.86
N TYR A 226 21.93 -7.63 4.28
CA TYR A 226 22.59 -8.92 4.46
C TYR A 226 21.85 -9.79 5.49
N MET A 227 21.53 -9.22 6.65
CA MET A 227 20.82 -9.93 7.71
C MET A 227 19.42 -10.37 7.27
N ALA A 228 18.70 -9.54 6.52
CA ALA A 228 17.42 -9.91 5.93
C ALA A 228 17.57 -11.07 4.93
N GLY A 229 18.57 -11.01 4.05
CA GLY A 229 18.85 -12.09 3.10
C GLY A 229 19.25 -13.41 3.77
N VAL A 230 19.99 -13.36 4.90
CA VAL A 230 20.29 -14.55 5.72
C VAL A 230 19.01 -15.09 6.38
N ALA A 231 18.19 -14.22 6.98
CA ALA A 231 16.93 -14.62 7.61
C ALA A 231 15.97 -15.29 6.60
N TYR A 232 15.99 -14.83 5.36
CA TYR A 232 15.22 -15.39 4.25
C TYR A 232 15.90 -16.56 3.54
N LYS A 233 17.03 -17.06 4.07
CA LYS A 233 17.79 -18.19 3.52
C LYS A 233 18.24 -17.98 2.07
N LEU A 234 18.34 -16.73 1.63
CA LEU A 234 18.84 -16.34 0.31
C LEU A 234 20.37 -16.30 0.25
N ILE A 235 20.99 -16.01 1.41
CA ILE A 235 22.43 -15.88 1.58
C ILE A 235 22.86 -16.91 2.62
N LYS A 236 23.95 -17.62 2.35
CA LYS A 236 24.58 -18.45 3.37
C LYS A 236 25.36 -17.54 4.33
N PRO A 237 25.14 -17.64 5.65
CA PRO A 237 25.93 -16.87 6.61
C PRO A 237 27.41 -17.23 6.43
N GLU A 238 28.27 -16.23 6.33
CA GLU A 238 29.72 -16.48 6.31
C GLU A 238 30.13 -17.00 7.70
N PRO A 239 30.94 -18.07 7.78
CA PRO A 239 31.22 -18.77 9.04
C PRO A 239 31.95 -17.94 10.11
N ASN A 240 32.36 -16.70 9.82
CA ASN A 240 33.09 -15.81 10.75
C ASN A 240 32.46 -14.41 10.91
N ALA A 241 31.22 -14.19 10.47
CA ALA A 241 30.54 -12.93 10.77
C ALA A 241 30.07 -12.96 12.24
N GLU A 242 30.71 -12.17 13.11
CA GLU A 242 30.28 -12.01 14.49
C GLU A 242 28.76 -11.71 14.53
N PRO A 243 28.00 -12.33 15.45
CA PRO A 243 26.60 -12.02 15.60
C PRO A 243 26.48 -10.54 15.95
N ALA A 244 25.80 -9.78 15.08
CA ALA A 244 25.48 -8.39 15.35
C ALA A 244 24.83 -8.29 16.75
N PRO A 245 25.16 -7.24 17.53
CA PRO A 245 24.57 -7.05 18.85
C PRO A 245 23.05 -7.06 18.70
N ARG A 246 22.39 -7.85 19.55
CA ARG A 246 20.93 -7.86 19.65
C ARG A 246 20.48 -6.42 19.91
N LEU A 247 19.75 -5.85 18.94
CA LEU A 247 19.04 -4.57 19.09
C LEU A 247 17.86 -4.75 20.05
#